data_AF-A0A1T5I7Y9-F1
#
_entry.id   AF-A0A1T5I7Y9-F1
#
_cell.length_a   1.000
_cell.length_b   1.000
_cell.length_c   1.000
_cell.angle_alpha   90.00
_cell.angle_beta   90.00
_cell.angle_gamma   90.00
#
_symmetry.space_group_name_H-M   'P 1'
#
loop_
_entity.id
_entity.type
_entity.pdbx_description
1 polymer ?
#
loop_
_entity_poly.entity_id
_entity_poly.type
_entity_poly.pdbx_seq_one_letter_code
_entity_poly.pdbx_strand_id
1 'polypeptide(L)'
;MADNTTSLQRHNNMAAIHSDSTKPEMTLRRALWGRGFRYRTNVRSLPGSPDIVLPRYRTAIFVNGCFWHGHRGCRNYTVPKTNTEFWVAKVARNQERDQVVWRMLEAKGWSVVIVWECELKKACLDATVDRVCAEIRRNGERYREFQAARRKAREEYRREQRARKEREAQWRADLKKYVNL
;
A
#
# COMPACT_ATOMS: atom_id res chain seq x y z
N MET A 1 -10.85 0.33 30.25
CA MET A 1 -10.20 1.11 31.34
C MET A 1 -11.18 2.16 31.82
N ALA A 2 -11.24 2.42 33.13
CA ALA A 2 -11.96 3.58 33.66
C ALA A 2 -11.15 4.84 33.37
N ASP A 3 -11.81 5.92 33.00
CA ASP A 3 -11.17 7.19 32.66
C ASP A 3 -10.74 7.90 33.94
N ASN A 4 -9.45 7.81 34.26
CA ASN A 4 -8.84 8.42 35.43
C ASN A 4 -8.24 9.80 35.13
N THR A 5 -8.56 10.38 33.97
CA THR A 5 -8.03 11.68 33.55
C THR A 5 -9.07 12.78 33.70
N THR A 6 -8.63 13.98 34.09
CA THR A 6 -9.50 15.15 34.11
C THR A 6 -9.86 15.57 32.68
N SER A 7 -10.95 16.33 32.50
CA SER A 7 -11.36 16.81 31.17
C SER A 7 -10.23 17.56 30.45
N LEU A 8 -9.47 18.39 31.16
CA LEU A 8 -8.33 19.14 30.62
C LEU A 8 -7.17 18.21 30.22
N GLN A 9 -6.85 17.21 31.05
CA GLN A 9 -5.83 16.21 30.69
C GLN A 9 -6.23 15.42 29.44
N ARG A 10 -7.51 15.06 29.33
CA ARG A 10 -8.06 14.35 28.18
C ARG A 10 -7.99 15.19 26.91
N HIS A 11 -8.35 16.47 27.01
CA HIS A 11 -8.22 17.43 25.92
C HIS A 11 -6.76 17.55 25.45
N ASN A 12 -5.82 17.75 26.38
CA ASN A 12 -4.39 17.87 26.06
C ASN A 12 -3.82 16.59 25.43
N ASN A 13 -4.19 15.42 25.96
CA ASN A 13 -3.79 14.13 25.40
C ASN A 13 -4.31 13.96 23.97
N MET A 14 -5.56 14.33 23.71
CA MET A 14 -6.15 14.26 22.38
C MET A 14 -5.48 15.25 21.41
N ALA A 15 -5.13 16.45 21.87
CA ALA A 15 -4.44 17.46 21.08
C ALA A 15 -3.00 17.07 20.69
N ALA A 16 -2.34 16.25 21.51
CA ALA A 16 -0.98 15.76 21.26
C ALA A 16 -0.91 14.58 20.26
N ILE A 17 -2.05 14.07 19.80
CA ILE A 17 -2.09 12.99 18.82
C ILE A 17 -1.86 13.59 17.42
N HIS A 18 -0.65 13.40 16.92
CA HIS A 18 -0.30 13.76 15.55
C HIS A 18 -0.84 12.74 14.55
N SER A 19 -1.22 13.23 13.39
CA SER A 19 -1.71 12.42 12.27
C SER A 19 -0.59 11.78 11.44
N ASP A 20 0.66 12.21 11.63
CA ASP A 20 1.83 11.76 10.89
C ASP A 20 3.09 11.74 11.75
N SER A 21 4.14 11.09 11.24
CA SER A 21 5.46 10.99 11.89
C SER A 21 5.39 10.44 13.32
N THR A 22 4.44 9.54 13.56
CA THR A 22 4.27 8.91 14.86
C THR A 22 5.50 8.07 15.22
N LYS A 23 5.70 7.78 16.52
CA LYS A 23 6.84 6.96 16.97
C LYS A 23 6.92 5.58 16.26
N PRO A 24 5.80 4.85 16.06
CA PRO A 24 5.81 3.60 15.29
C PRO A 24 6.29 3.81 13.84
N GLU A 25 5.75 4.81 13.13
CA GLU A 25 6.18 5.12 11.75
C GLU A 25 7.69 5.40 11.68
N MET A 26 8.18 6.26 12.57
CA MET A 26 9.61 6.60 12.62
C MET A 26 10.49 5.39 12.92
N THR A 27 10.01 4.46 13.75
CA THR A 27 10.71 3.22 14.08
C THR A 27 10.84 2.33 12.85
N LEU A 28 9.74 2.08 12.14
CA LEU A 28 9.76 1.28 10.92
C LEU A 28 10.60 1.94 9.81
N ARG A 29 10.48 3.26 9.64
CA ARG A 29 11.27 4.05 8.69
C ARG A 29 12.78 3.85 8.89
N ARG A 30 13.25 4.06 10.13
CA ARG A 30 14.68 3.88 10.47
C ARG A 30 15.13 2.45 10.24
N ALA A 31 14.33 1.46 10.62
CA ALA A 31 14.67 0.06 10.42
C ALA A 31 14.77 -0.30 8.93
N LEU A 32 13.79 0.08 8.12
CA LEU A 32 13.81 -0.16 6.66
C LEU A 32 15.00 0.54 5.97
N TRP A 33 15.32 1.76 6.40
CA TRP A 33 16.49 2.48 5.91
C TRP A 33 17.80 1.74 6.24
N GLY A 34 17.94 1.25 7.47
CA GLY A 34 19.08 0.43 7.90
C GLY A 34 19.20 -0.89 7.12
N ARG A 35 18.07 -1.42 6.60
CA ARG A 35 18.03 -2.60 5.72
C ARG A 35 18.22 -2.28 4.23
N GLY A 36 18.54 -1.02 3.89
CA GLY A 36 18.84 -0.59 2.52
C GLY A 36 17.63 -0.26 1.65
N PHE A 37 16.42 -0.21 2.21
CA PHE A 37 15.24 0.18 1.45
C PHE A 37 15.15 1.70 1.33
N ARG A 38 14.87 2.18 0.11
CA ARG A 38 14.55 3.57 -0.17
C ARG A 38 13.04 3.70 -0.40
N TYR A 39 12.45 4.71 0.22
CA TYR A 39 11.02 4.92 0.22
C TYR A 39 10.68 6.41 0.16
N ARG A 40 9.42 6.69 -0.16
CA ARG A 40 8.80 8.02 -0.07
C ARG A 40 7.80 7.99 1.08
N THR A 41 7.62 9.13 1.73
CA THR A 41 6.57 9.34 2.76
C THR A 41 5.61 10.43 2.28
N ASN A 42 4.46 10.58 2.93
CA ASN A 42 3.48 11.63 2.64
C ASN A 42 3.03 11.69 1.17
N VAL A 43 2.85 10.52 0.54
CA VAL A 43 2.48 10.43 -0.88
C VAL A 43 0.97 10.62 -1.05
N ARG A 44 0.52 11.87 -1.05
CA ARG A 44 -0.89 12.26 -1.19
C ARG A 44 -1.53 11.90 -2.53
N SER A 45 -0.73 11.57 -3.55
CA SER A 45 -1.22 11.13 -4.86
C SER A 45 -1.78 9.70 -4.84
N LEU A 46 -1.57 8.94 -3.76
CA LEU A 46 -2.08 7.59 -3.60
C LEU A 46 -3.30 7.57 -2.66
N PRO A 47 -4.30 6.71 -2.92
CA PRO A 47 -5.44 6.53 -2.03
C PRO A 47 -4.99 6.27 -0.59
N GLY A 48 -5.62 6.97 0.35
CA GLY A 48 -5.35 6.83 1.79
C GLY A 48 -4.02 7.37 2.29
N SER A 49 -3.20 8.00 1.44
CA SER A 49 -1.90 8.58 1.79
C SER A 49 -1.01 7.63 2.61
N PRO A 50 -0.51 6.53 2.01
CA PRO A 50 0.27 5.54 2.74
C PRO A 50 1.49 6.16 3.44
N ASP A 51 1.80 5.68 4.65
CA ASP A 51 2.90 6.21 5.48
C ASP A 51 4.25 6.04 4.78
N ILE A 52 4.45 4.87 4.17
CA ILE A 52 5.68 4.51 3.46
C ILE A 52 5.33 3.93 2.09
N VAL A 53 5.90 4.49 1.04
CA VAL A 53 5.71 4.02 -0.33
C VAL A 53 7.04 3.61 -0.92
N LEU A 54 7.08 2.42 -1.51
CA LEU A 54 8.26 1.85 -2.18
C LEU A 54 7.95 1.64 -3.67
N PRO A 55 8.11 2.67 -4.53
CA PRO A 55 7.69 2.59 -5.94
C PRO A 55 8.38 1.47 -6.72
N ARG A 56 9.67 1.23 -6.47
CA ARG A 56 10.46 0.16 -7.12
C ARG A 56 9.86 -1.23 -6.87
N TYR A 57 9.29 -1.43 -5.69
CA TYR A 57 8.72 -2.70 -5.25
C TYR A 57 7.20 -2.72 -5.37
N ARG A 58 6.62 -1.64 -5.92
CA ARG A 58 5.18 -1.41 -6.03
C ARG A 58 4.42 -1.71 -4.72
N THR A 59 5.03 -1.34 -3.59
CA THR A 59 4.50 -1.62 -2.25
C THR A 59 4.12 -0.33 -1.53
N ALA A 60 2.94 -0.30 -0.92
CA ALA A 60 2.46 0.74 -0.02
C ALA A 60 2.29 0.14 1.39
N ILE A 61 2.87 0.79 2.39
CA ILE A 61 2.84 0.32 3.78
C ILE A 61 2.01 1.29 4.61
N PHE A 62 1.10 0.74 5.41
CA PHE A 62 0.37 1.46 6.44
C PHE A 62 0.81 1.01 7.83
N VAL A 63 1.12 1.98 8.69
CA VAL A 63 1.49 1.77 10.10
C VAL A 63 0.27 2.07 10.96
N ASN A 64 -0.51 1.04 11.24
CA ASN A 64 -1.79 1.19 11.91
C ASN A 64 -1.62 1.22 13.43
N GLY A 65 -2.13 2.28 14.06
CA GLY A 65 -2.35 2.31 15.50
C GLY A 65 -3.38 1.25 15.93
N CYS A 66 -3.03 0.40 16.89
CA CYS A 66 -3.87 -0.73 17.31
C CYS A 66 -5.23 -0.27 17.82
N PHE A 67 -5.27 0.86 18.53
CA PHE A 67 -6.51 1.43 19.04
C PHE A 67 -7.42 1.96 17.92
N TRP A 68 -6.87 2.82 17.04
CA TRP A 68 -7.63 3.55 16.03
C TRP A 68 -8.19 2.69 14.90
N HIS A 69 -7.52 1.58 14.61
CA HIS A 69 -7.88 0.65 13.54
C HIS A 69 -8.39 -0.70 14.08
N GLY A 70 -8.52 -0.85 15.39
CA GLY A 70 -9.15 -2.02 16.02
C GLY A 70 -8.41 -3.34 15.82
N HIS A 71 -7.16 -3.41 16.27
CA HIS A 71 -6.36 -4.63 16.18
C HIS A 71 -6.95 -5.75 17.07
N ARG A 72 -7.61 -6.73 16.46
CA ARG A 72 -8.23 -7.86 17.17
C ARG A 72 -7.19 -8.69 17.92
N GLY A 73 -7.50 -9.10 19.15
CA GLY A 73 -6.60 -9.91 19.99
C GLY A 73 -5.38 -9.17 20.53
N CYS A 74 -5.26 -7.86 20.28
CA CYS A 74 -4.14 -7.07 20.76
C CYS A 74 -4.44 -6.40 22.11
N ARG A 75 -3.50 -6.48 23.06
CA ARG A 75 -3.59 -5.78 24.36
C ARG A 75 -3.72 -4.26 24.24
N ASN A 76 -3.19 -3.66 23.17
CA ASN A 76 -3.28 -2.23 22.93
C ASN A 76 -4.65 -1.79 22.37
N TYR A 77 -5.53 -2.73 22.01
CA TYR A 77 -6.90 -2.43 21.62
C TYR A 77 -7.84 -2.80 22.78
N THR A 78 -8.44 -1.78 23.38
CA THR A 78 -9.48 -1.96 24.40
C THR A 78 -10.53 -0.89 24.18
N VAL A 79 -11.78 -1.32 24.04
CA VAL A 79 -12.89 -0.38 23.87
C VAL A 79 -13.03 0.43 25.17
N PRO A 80 -13.02 1.77 25.11
CA PRO A 80 -13.25 2.60 26.28
C PRO A 80 -14.62 2.31 26.88
N LYS A 81 -14.72 2.30 28.22
CA LYS A 81 -16.02 2.12 28.92
C LYS A 81 -16.91 3.36 28.81
N THR A 82 -16.31 4.51 28.54
CA THR A 82 -16.99 5.79 28.35
C THR A 82 -17.22 6.02 26.86
N ASN A 83 -18.45 6.40 26.49
CA ASN A 83 -18.84 6.66 25.10
C ASN A 83 -18.58 5.46 24.16
N THR A 84 -18.87 4.26 24.66
CA THR A 84 -18.58 2.97 24.01
C THR A 84 -19.13 2.91 22.59
N GLU A 85 -20.42 3.28 22.40
CA GLU A 85 -21.09 3.22 21.10
C GLU A 85 -20.39 4.09 20.05
N PHE A 86 -20.00 5.31 20.43
CA PHE A 86 -19.23 6.20 19.56
C PHE A 86 -17.89 5.59 19.16
N TRP A 87 -17.14 5.02 20.11
CA TRP A 87 -15.82 4.44 19.83
C TRP A 87 -15.92 3.20 18.95
N VAL A 88 -16.90 2.33 19.20
CA VAL A 88 -17.16 1.16 18.37
C VAL A 88 -17.50 1.58 16.94
N ALA A 89 -18.44 2.52 16.77
CA ALA A 89 -18.82 3.04 15.45
C ALA A 89 -17.66 3.74 14.73
N LYS A 90 -16.84 4.52 15.46
CA LYS A 90 -15.67 5.22 14.91
C LYS A 90 -14.61 4.24 14.40
N VAL A 91 -14.29 3.21 15.18
CA VAL A 91 -13.30 2.20 14.78
C VAL A 91 -13.82 1.39 13.59
N ALA A 92 -15.10 1.00 13.58
CA ALA A 92 -15.72 0.32 12.45
C ALA A 92 -15.62 1.13 11.16
N ARG A 93 -15.97 2.43 11.21
CA ARG A 93 -15.84 3.34 10.06
C ARG A 93 -14.40 3.47 9.56
N ASN A 94 -13.43 3.53 10.49
CA ASN A 94 -12.02 3.57 10.11
C ASN A 94 -11.61 2.29 9.35
N GLN A 95 -12.01 1.11 9.85
CA GLN A 95 -11.76 -0.18 9.20
C GLN A 95 -12.40 -0.28 7.81
N GLU A 96 -13.65 0.16 7.67
CA GLU A 96 -14.35 0.22 6.38
C GLU A 96 -13.60 1.11 5.38
N ARG A 97 -13.19 2.30 5.82
CA ARG A 97 -12.42 3.24 5.00
C ARG A 97 -11.08 2.62 4.58
N ASP A 98 -10.38 1.94 5.48
CA ASP A 98 -9.11 1.29 5.18
C ASP A 98 -9.30 0.19 4.13
N GLN A 99 -10.34 -0.64 4.24
CA GLN A 99 -10.65 -1.66 3.23
C GLN A 99 -10.94 -1.07 1.85
N VAL A 100 -11.63 0.07 1.77
CA VAL A 100 -11.86 0.78 0.51
C VAL A 100 -10.53 1.27 -0.07
N VAL A 101 -9.70 1.91 0.75
CA VAL A 101 -8.37 2.41 0.36
C VAL A 101 -7.48 1.29 -0.15
N TRP A 102 -7.41 0.16 0.55
CA TRP A 102 -6.57 -0.97 0.17
C TRP A 102 -7.01 -1.54 -1.18
N ARG A 103 -8.32 -1.74 -1.39
CA ARG A 103 -8.85 -2.18 -2.68
C ARG A 103 -8.53 -1.20 -3.81
N MET A 104 -8.59 0.11 -3.56
CA MET A 104 -8.22 1.12 -4.56
C MET A 104 -6.73 1.07 -4.92
N LEU A 105 -5.86 0.78 -3.94
CA LEU A 105 -4.42 0.62 -4.17
C LEU A 105 -4.14 -0.66 -4.98
N GLU A 106 -4.75 -1.78 -4.59
CA GLU A 106 -4.64 -3.06 -5.27
C GLU A 106 -5.15 -2.99 -6.72
N ALA A 107 -6.27 -2.31 -6.97
CA ALA A 107 -6.80 -2.06 -8.32
C ALA A 107 -5.84 -1.22 -9.17
N LYS A 108 -5.04 -0.34 -8.54
CA LYS A 108 -3.95 0.39 -9.21
C LYS A 108 -2.68 -0.45 -9.32
N GLY A 109 -2.71 -1.72 -8.92
CA GLY A 109 -1.59 -2.66 -8.96
C GLY A 109 -0.55 -2.40 -7.88
N TRP A 110 -0.91 -1.81 -6.74
CA TRP A 110 -0.05 -1.70 -5.56
C TRP A 110 -0.26 -2.88 -4.62
N SER A 111 0.82 -3.42 -4.06
CA SER A 111 0.75 -4.34 -2.92
C SER A 111 0.64 -3.56 -1.63
N VAL A 112 -0.34 -3.89 -0.79
CA VAL A 112 -0.57 -3.25 0.50
C VAL A 112 0.05 -4.12 1.60
N VAL A 113 0.84 -3.50 2.48
CA VAL A 113 1.42 -4.15 3.66
C VAL A 113 0.96 -3.39 4.89
N ILE A 114 0.39 -4.09 5.85
CA ILE A 114 -0.06 -3.50 7.12
C ILE A 114 0.94 -3.89 8.22
N VAL A 115 1.34 -2.89 8.99
CA VAL A 115 2.19 -3.08 10.16
C VAL A 115 1.51 -2.43 11.34
N TRP A 116 1.24 -3.20 12.39
CA TRP A 116 0.58 -2.69 13.58
C TRP A 116 1.59 -2.07 14.55
N GLU A 117 1.17 -1.02 15.28
CA GLU A 117 2.04 -0.37 16.28
C GLU A 117 2.63 -1.35 17.30
N CYS A 118 1.89 -2.42 17.65
CA CYS A 118 2.31 -3.39 18.65
C CYS A 118 3.43 -4.30 18.14
N GLU A 119 3.52 -4.48 16.82
CA GLU A 119 4.58 -5.22 16.14
C GLU A 119 5.88 -4.41 16.06
N LEU A 120 5.82 -3.10 16.31
CA LEU A 120 6.98 -2.20 16.25
C LEU A 120 7.60 -1.94 17.63
N LYS A 121 7.16 -2.68 18.65
CA LYS A 121 7.80 -2.66 19.97
C LYS A 121 9.13 -3.41 19.92
N LYS A 122 10.07 -3.00 20.77
CA LYS A 122 11.44 -3.56 20.81
C LYS A 122 11.50 -5.09 20.82
N ALA A 123 10.57 -5.76 21.50
CA ALA A 123 10.55 -7.22 21.63
C ALA A 123 10.27 -7.98 20.32
N CYS A 124 9.56 -7.37 19.37
CA CYS A 124 9.16 -8.00 18.10
C CYS A 124 9.69 -7.28 16.86
N LEU A 125 10.33 -6.12 17.04
CA LEU A 125 10.73 -5.22 15.96
C LEU A 125 11.55 -5.92 14.86
N ASP A 126 12.59 -6.67 15.22
CA ASP A 126 13.47 -7.30 14.23
C ASP A 126 12.72 -8.33 13.39
N ALA A 127 11.93 -9.20 14.02
CA ALA A 127 11.12 -10.19 13.33
C ALA A 127 10.08 -9.54 12.40
N THR A 128 9.43 -8.46 12.85
CA THR A 128 8.49 -7.70 12.04
C THR A 128 9.18 -7.04 10.84
N VAL A 129 10.34 -6.43 11.05
CA VAL A 129 11.12 -5.81 9.98
C VAL A 129 11.59 -6.86 8.98
N ASP A 130 12.02 -8.04 9.43
CA ASP A 130 12.40 -9.16 8.56
C ASP A 130 11.23 -9.61 7.67
N ARG A 131 10.05 -9.83 8.28
CA ARG A 131 8.81 -10.15 7.56
C ARG A 131 8.50 -9.10 6.50
N VAL A 132 8.47 -7.83 6.89
CA VAL A 132 8.15 -6.71 5.98
C VAL A 132 9.19 -6.62 4.86
N CYS A 133 10.48 -6.77 5.15
CA CYS A 133 11.53 -6.78 4.13
C CYS A 133 11.34 -7.92 3.13
N ALA A 134 10.96 -9.12 3.59
CA ALA A 134 10.68 -10.26 2.73
C ALA A 134 9.46 -10.00 1.82
N GLU A 135 8.38 -9.45 2.37
CA GLU A 135 7.19 -9.07 1.61
C GLU A 135 7.49 -8.01 0.55
N ILE A 136 8.23 -6.95 0.88
CA ILE A 136 8.65 -5.92 -0.08
C ILE A 136 9.41 -6.53 -1.25
N ARG A 137 10.39 -7.43 -0.97
CA ARG A 137 11.18 -8.07 -2.03
C ARG A 137 10.31 -8.93 -2.95
N ARG A 138 9.44 -9.76 -2.36
CA ARG A 138 8.48 -10.60 -3.09
C ARG A 138 7.55 -9.78 -3.97
N ASN A 139 7.04 -8.66 -3.47
CA ASN A 139 6.18 -7.75 -4.24
C ASN A 139 6.96 -7.13 -5.41
N GLY A 140 8.22 -6.77 -5.21
CA GLY A 140 9.09 -6.28 -6.27
C GLY A 140 9.43 -7.32 -7.34
N GLU A 141 9.52 -8.60 -6.99
CA GLU A 141 9.66 -9.70 -7.96
C GLU A 141 8.40 -9.82 -8.82
N ARG A 142 7.23 -9.97 -8.18
CA ARG A 142 5.93 -10.02 -8.86
C ARG A 142 5.71 -8.81 -9.78
N TYR A 143 6.09 -7.62 -9.33
CA TYR A 143 5.96 -6.41 -10.15
C TYR A 143 6.91 -6.41 -11.35
N ARG A 144 8.14 -6.91 -11.20
CA ARG A 144 9.09 -7.05 -12.33
C ARG A 144 8.58 -8.04 -13.37
N GLU A 145 8.04 -9.17 -12.93
CA GLU A 145 7.41 -10.15 -13.81
C GLU A 145 6.23 -9.56 -14.57
N PHE A 146 5.35 -8.84 -13.87
CA PHE A 146 4.22 -8.13 -14.48
C PHE A 146 4.69 -7.12 -15.55
N GLN A 147 5.74 -6.34 -15.27
CA GLN A 147 6.29 -5.39 -16.25
C GLN A 147 6.92 -6.10 -17.45
N ALA A 148 7.62 -7.22 -17.24
CA ALA A 148 8.21 -8.02 -18.31
C ALA A 148 7.14 -8.62 -19.24
N ALA A 149 6.09 -9.22 -18.67
CA ALA A 149 4.96 -9.76 -19.43
C ALA A 149 4.26 -8.67 -20.25
N ARG A 150 4.02 -7.50 -19.64
CA ARG A 150 3.41 -6.35 -20.32
C ARG A 150 4.28 -5.81 -21.46
N ARG A 151 5.60 -5.81 -21.30
CA ARG A 151 6.54 -5.42 -22.36
C ARG A 151 6.47 -6.42 -23.52
N LYS A 152 6.50 -7.72 -23.23
CA LYS A 152 6.40 -8.79 -24.24
C LYS A 152 5.11 -8.69 -25.06
N ALA A 153 3.95 -8.55 -24.39
CA ALA A 153 2.66 -8.42 -25.07
C ALA A 153 2.60 -7.17 -25.99
N ARG A 154 3.24 -6.06 -25.59
CA ARG A 154 3.33 -4.86 -26.44
C ARG A 154 4.21 -5.07 -27.67
N GLU A 155 5.29 -5.81 -27.53
CA GLU A 155 6.18 -6.16 -28.64
C GLU A 155 5.49 -7.11 -29.63
N GLU A 156 4.80 -8.13 -29.13
CA GLU A 156 3.97 -9.06 -29.91
C GLU A 156 2.89 -8.30 -30.70
N TYR A 157 2.11 -7.45 -30.02
CA TYR A 157 1.10 -6.62 -30.67
C TYR A 157 1.71 -5.75 -31.79
N ARG A 158 2.85 -5.10 -31.55
CA ARG A 158 3.55 -4.29 -32.57
C ARG A 158 3.99 -5.13 -33.77
N ARG A 159 4.47 -6.35 -33.54
CA ARG A 159 4.88 -7.29 -34.58
C ARG A 159 3.69 -7.73 -35.44
N GLU A 160 2.56 -8.08 -34.82
CA GLU A 160 1.33 -8.44 -35.52
C GLU A 160 0.80 -7.29 -36.39
N GLN A 161 0.82 -6.07 -35.85
CA GLN A 161 0.39 -4.88 -36.61
C GLN A 161 1.28 -4.63 -37.83
N ARG A 162 2.61 -4.82 -37.72
CA ARG A 162 3.53 -4.72 -38.87
C ARG A 162 3.24 -5.79 -39.91
N ALA A 163 3.13 -7.05 -39.50
CA ALA A 163 2.81 -8.17 -40.40
C ALA A 163 1.45 -8.02 -41.08
N ARG A 164 0.46 -7.41 -40.40
CA ARG A 164 -0.84 -7.07 -41.01
C ARG A 164 -0.68 -6.01 -42.11
N LYS A 165 0.05 -4.93 -41.83
CA LYS A 165 0.32 -3.86 -42.82
C LYS A 165 1.09 -4.37 -44.03
N GLU A 166 2.09 -5.24 -43.82
CA GLU A 166 2.85 -5.86 -44.90
C GLU A 166 1.98 -6.75 -45.78
N ARG A 167 1.12 -7.60 -45.18
CA ARG A 167 0.16 -8.42 -45.94
C ARG A 167 -0.84 -7.59 -46.73
N GLU A 168 -1.35 -6.51 -46.16
CA GLU A 168 -2.26 -5.60 -46.86
C GLU A 168 -1.55 -4.88 -48.01
N ALA A 169 -0.31 -4.43 -47.81
CA ALA A 169 0.50 -3.81 -48.85
C ALA A 169 0.78 -4.79 -50.00
N GLN A 170 1.13 -6.05 -49.68
CA GLN A 170 1.34 -7.11 -50.64
C GLN A 170 0.06 -7.38 -51.46
N TRP A 171 -1.07 -7.56 -50.78
CA TRP A 171 -2.38 -7.77 -51.44
C TRP A 171 -2.75 -6.61 -52.38
N ARG A 172 -2.55 -5.35 -51.94
CA ARG A 172 -2.77 -4.17 -52.80
C ARG A 172 -1.83 -4.14 -54.00
N ALA A 173 -0.57 -4.53 -53.82
CA ALA A 173 0.41 -4.59 -54.90
C ALA A 173 0.04 -5.66 -55.93
N ASP A 174 -0.42 -6.82 -55.48
CA ASP A 174 -0.83 -7.90 -56.36
C ASP A 174 -2.12 -7.56 -57.11
N LEU A 175 -3.12 -6.96 -56.47
CA LEU A 175 -4.32 -6.45 -57.14
C LEU A 175 -4.00 -5.46 -58.28
N LYS A 176 -3.05 -4.54 -58.06
CA LYS A 176 -2.62 -3.60 -59.11
C LYS A 176 -2.04 -4.30 -60.35
N LYS A 177 -1.43 -5.47 -60.20
CA LYS A 177 -0.95 -6.25 -61.35
C LYS A 177 -2.09 -6.86 -62.15
N TYR A 178 -3.16 -7.29 -61.49
CA TYR A 178 -4.33 -7.89 -62.15
C TYR A 178 -5.27 -6.88 -62.81
N VAL A 179 -5.29 -5.62 -62.36
CA VAL A 179 -6.19 -4.57 -62.88
C VAL A 179 -5.56 -3.74 -64.01
N ASN A 180 -4.23 -3.79 -64.20
CA ASN A 180 -3.51 -3.09 -65.27
C ASN A 180 -3.19 -4.01 -66.49
N LEU A 181 -3.89 -5.14 -66.61
CA LEU A 181 -3.97 -6.00 -67.80
C LEU A 181 -5.36 -5.81 -68.43
#